data_AF-A0A7C6KTW9-F1
#
_entry.id   AF-A0A7C6KTW9-F1
#
_cell.length_a   1.000
_cell.length_b   1.000
_cell.length_c   1.000
_cell.angle_alpha   90.00
_cell.angle_beta   90.00
_cell.angle_gamma   90.00
#
_symmetry.space_group_name_H-M   'P 1'
#
loop_
_entity.id
_entity.type
_entity.pdbx_description
1 polymer ?
#
loop_
_entity_poly.entity_id
_entity_poly.type
_entity_poly.pdbx_seq_one_letter_code
_entity_poly.pdbx_strand_id
1 'polypeptide(L)'
;MDKKIVRDNYLFFSSEELIHYFVNNLAEKDLKTQAKRIMEMARVFMAKKGFDLEDIYSLLVMLRDMDQRPIINEVIELYFKKDRYPIRVIVQINELESTADLEIEFSAYKGEKRFINSGKGHLPTGPYSQAVVVENYVHCSGVRPLDPLTQKLIEGDCKQKTRRCLDNLELVLQAAGTGLDRAYSFIVYLTDLQLLPQVEEVFAEYNLNSENVQQEVIKVEKLNEGHELEISCSALLK
;
A
#
# COMPACT_ATOMS: atom_id res chain seq x y z
N MET A 1 20.84 18.76 -7.84
CA MET A 1 20.25 18.65 -9.20
C MET A 1 19.06 17.70 -9.06
N ASP A 2 17.98 18.17 -8.43
CA ASP A 2 16.80 17.34 -8.13
C ASP A 2 15.81 17.37 -9.29
N LYS A 3 16.02 16.46 -10.23
CA LYS A 3 15.00 16.08 -11.21
C LYS A 3 14.17 14.92 -10.64
N LYS A 4 13.25 15.20 -9.71
CA LYS A 4 12.18 14.25 -9.35
C LYS A 4 10.82 14.93 -9.49
N ILE A 5 10.38 14.92 -10.74
CA ILE A 5 9.02 14.87 -11.31
C ILE A 5 7.88 15.32 -10.38
N VAL A 6 7.66 16.63 -10.29
CA VAL A 6 6.27 17.13 -10.26
C VAL A 6 5.75 16.98 -11.67
N ARG A 7 4.86 16.03 -11.91
CA ARG A 7 4.03 15.96 -13.12
C ARG A 7 2.71 16.59 -12.76
N ASP A 8 2.59 17.90 -13.00
CA ASP A 8 1.50 18.88 -12.80
C ASP A 8 0.51 18.70 -11.61
N ASN A 9 0.07 17.48 -11.27
CA ASN A 9 -0.77 17.15 -10.12
C ASN A 9 -0.26 15.98 -9.25
N TYR A 10 0.86 15.34 -9.55
CA TYR A 10 1.39 14.22 -8.75
C TYR A 10 2.62 14.60 -7.92
N LEU A 11 2.73 14.02 -6.73
CA LEU A 11 3.88 14.15 -5.84
C LEU A 11 4.19 12.80 -5.16
N PHE A 12 5.44 12.36 -5.26
CA PHE A 12 5.95 11.14 -4.64
C PHE A 12 7.16 11.49 -3.79
N PHE A 13 7.23 10.97 -2.56
CA PHE A 13 8.31 11.23 -1.61
C PHE A 13 8.29 10.18 -0.49
N SER A 14 9.41 10.02 0.24
CA SER A 14 9.50 9.12 1.39
C SER A 14 9.73 9.88 2.69
N SER A 15 9.46 9.24 3.82
CA SER A 15 9.81 9.81 5.13
C SER A 15 11.31 9.92 5.35
N GLU A 16 12.13 9.08 4.71
CA GLU A 16 13.58 9.20 4.71
C GLU A 16 14.02 10.54 4.08
N GLU A 17 13.47 10.88 2.90
CA GLU A 17 13.67 12.18 2.26
C GLU A 17 13.26 13.34 3.17
N LEU A 18 12.16 13.20 3.92
CA LEU A 18 11.71 14.20 4.89
C LEU A 18 12.67 14.35 6.08
N ILE A 19 13.12 13.23 6.65
CA ILE A 19 14.06 13.20 7.78
C ILE A 19 15.35 13.94 7.41
N HIS A 20 15.89 13.66 6.22
CA HIS A 20 17.05 14.37 5.67
C HIS A 20 16.76 15.85 5.39
N TYR A 21 15.63 16.16 4.77
CA TYR A 21 15.24 17.54 4.43
C TYR A 21 15.10 18.45 5.66
N PHE A 22 14.53 17.94 6.76
CA PHE A 22 14.31 18.71 8.00
C PHE A 22 15.43 18.57 9.03
N VAL A 23 16.46 17.76 8.76
CA VAL A 23 17.55 17.44 9.71
C VAL A 23 16.99 17.00 11.06
N ASN A 24 16.03 16.08 11.03
CA ASN A 24 15.26 15.67 12.21
C ASN A 24 15.72 14.31 12.69
N ASN A 25 16.16 14.21 13.95
CA ASN A 25 16.44 12.90 14.54
C ASN A 25 15.18 12.35 15.22
N LEU A 26 14.65 11.27 14.67
CA LEU A 26 13.48 10.56 15.22
C LEU A 26 13.87 9.43 16.17
N ALA A 27 15.15 9.09 16.28
CA ALA A 27 15.64 8.07 17.19
C ALA A 27 15.19 8.35 18.64
N GLU A 28 15.07 7.27 19.42
CA GLU A 28 14.74 7.29 20.86
C GLU A 28 13.32 7.78 21.22
N LYS A 29 12.47 8.05 20.23
CA LYS A 29 11.05 8.38 20.44
C LYS A 29 10.20 7.13 20.31
N ASP A 30 9.07 7.09 20.99
CA ASP A 30 8.08 6.03 20.74
C ASP A 30 7.52 6.11 19.31
N LEU A 31 7.08 4.98 18.77
CA LEU A 31 6.59 4.87 17.39
C LEU A 31 5.46 5.88 17.08
N LYS A 32 4.55 6.12 18.03
CA LYS A 32 3.41 7.04 17.83
C LYS A 32 3.92 8.47 17.63
N THR A 33 4.90 8.89 18.42
CA THR A 33 5.55 10.20 18.29
C THR A 33 6.32 10.30 16.97
N GLN A 34 7.05 9.26 16.57
CA GLN A 34 7.77 9.24 15.29
C GLN A 34 6.79 9.39 14.11
N ALA A 35 5.75 8.56 14.06
CA ALA A 35 4.75 8.59 13.00
C ALA A 35 4.03 9.95 12.91
N LYS A 36 3.65 10.54 14.05
CA LYS A 36 3.06 11.90 14.07
C LYS A 36 4.01 12.95 13.51
N ARG A 37 5.30 12.89 13.85
CA ARG A 37 6.31 13.83 13.32
C ARG A 37 6.50 13.66 11.82
N ILE A 38 6.53 12.43 11.32
CA ILE A 38 6.61 12.15 9.89
C ILE A 38 5.41 12.77 9.15
N MET A 39 4.19 12.59 9.66
CA MET A 39 2.99 13.18 9.07
C MET A 39 3.02 14.72 9.08
N GLU A 40 3.52 15.35 10.16
CA GLU A 40 3.69 16.81 10.20
C GLU A 40 4.78 17.32 9.24
N MET A 41 5.89 16.59 9.11
CA MET A 41 6.92 16.91 8.12
C MET A 41 6.35 16.78 6.70
N ALA A 42 5.57 15.74 6.43
CA ALA A 42 4.88 15.55 5.16
C ALA A 42 3.95 16.73 4.87
N ARG A 43 3.12 17.15 5.85
CA ARG A 43 2.23 18.31 5.73
C ARG A 43 2.99 19.58 5.33
N VAL A 44 4.09 19.89 6.02
CA VAL A 44 4.89 21.10 5.74
C VAL A 44 5.58 21.00 4.38
N PHE A 45 6.12 19.83 4.03
CA PHE A 45 6.79 19.60 2.75
C PHE A 45 5.82 19.69 1.57
N MET A 46 4.65 19.07 1.69
CA MET A 46 3.57 19.10 0.70
C MET A 46 3.03 20.52 0.50
N ALA A 47 2.79 21.26 1.58
CA ALA A 47 2.30 22.64 1.50
C ALA A 47 3.23 23.57 0.71
N LYS A 48 4.57 23.40 0.85
CA LYS A 48 5.57 24.13 0.05
C LYS A 48 5.49 23.83 -1.45
N LYS A 49 4.90 22.70 -1.81
CA LYS A 49 4.69 22.27 -3.20
C LYS A 49 3.24 22.49 -3.67
N GLY A 50 2.40 23.12 -2.83
CA GLY A 50 1.01 23.40 -3.13
C GLY A 50 0.07 22.19 -3.01
N PHE A 51 0.43 21.19 -2.23
CA PHE A 51 -0.40 20.01 -1.91
C PHE A 51 -0.84 20.04 -0.45
N ASP A 52 -1.96 19.41 -0.15
CA ASP A 52 -2.46 19.18 1.21
C ASP A 52 -2.38 17.69 1.60
N LEU A 53 -2.43 17.35 2.89
CA LEU A 53 -2.43 15.93 3.31
C LEU A 53 -3.59 15.13 2.69
N GLU A 54 -4.73 15.78 2.42
CA GLU A 54 -5.88 15.15 1.74
C GLU A 54 -5.59 14.76 0.27
N ASP A 55 -4.45 15.21 -0.28
CA ASP A 55 -3.99 14.79 -1.60
C ASP A 55 -3.30 13.43 -1.59
N ILE A 56 -2.87 12.92 -0.42
CA ILE A 56 -2.28 11.60 -0.29
C ILE A 56 -3.35 10.54 -0.60
N TYR A 57 -3.07 9.71 -1.60
CA TYR A 57 -3.96 8.61 -2.00
C TYR A 57 -3.35 7.23 -1.74
N SER A 58 -2.03 7.13 -1.51
CA SER A 58 -1.34 5.87 -1.21
C SER A 58 -0.27 6.02 -0.14
N LEU A 59 -0.15 5.01 0.72
CA LEU A 59 0.87 4.86 1.74
C LEU A 59 1.45 3.43 1.71
N LEU A 60 2.75 3.28 1.48
CA LEU A 60 3.48 2.06 1.84
C LEU A 60 4.17 2.32 3.18
N VAL A 61 3.76 1.59 4.22
CA VAL A 61 4.33 1.73 5.56
C VAL A 61 5.21 0.52 5.85
N MET A 62 6.48 0.78 6.14
CA MET A 62 7.46 -0.22 6.52
C MET A 62 7.76 -0.06 8.01
N LEU A 63 7.65 -1.14 8.78
CA LEU A 63 7.85 -1.16 10.24
C LEU A 63 9.01 -2.08 10.62
N ARG A 64 9.67 -1.79 11.75
CA ARG A 64 10.60 -2.76 12.38
C ARG A 64 9.86 -3.87 13.12
N ASP A 65 8.66 -3.59 13.62
CA ASP A 65 7.83 -4.53 14.39
C ASP A 65 6.37 -4.45 13.94
N MET A 66 5.88 -5.52 13.30
CA MET A 66 4.50 -5.65 12.81
C MET A 66 3.48 -5.61 13.94
N ASP A 67 3.84 -6.01 15.16
CA ASP A 67 2.92 -6.04 16.29
C ASP A 67 2.55 -4.61 16.73
N GLN A 68 3.33 -3.60 16.31
CA GLN A 68 3.04 -2.19 16.54
C GLN A 68 2.13 -1.55 15.48
N ARG A 69 1.69 -2.29 14.45
CA ARG A 69 0.74 -1.82 13.43
C ARG A 69 -0.51 -1.10 13.99
N PRO A 70 -1.13 -1.50 15.12
CA PRO A 70 -2.27 -0.76 15.68
C PRO A 70 -1.97 0.71 15.97
N ILE A 71 -0.73 1.04 16.36
CA ILE A 71 -0.29 2.43 16.60
C ILE A 71 -0.35 3.23 15.29
N ILE A 72 0.06 2.63 14.18
CA ILE A 72 -0.03 3.27 12.86
C ILE A 72 -1.49 3.54 12.49
N ASN A 73 -2.41 2.60 12.75
CA ASN A 73 -3.83 2.83 12.54
C ASN A 73 -4.32 4.07 13.32
N GLU A 74 -4.01 4.14 14.61
CA GLU A 74 -4.40 5.29 15.44
C GLU A 74 -3.85 6.61 14.89
N VAL A 75 -2.62 6.63 14.37
CA VAL A 75 -2.02 7.84 13.82
C VAL A 75 -2.68 8.25 12.50
N ILE A 76 -2.93 7.32 11.59
CA ILE A 76 -3.59 7.62 10.30
C ILE A 76 -5.00 8.20 10.53
N GLU A 77 -5.75 7.69 11.51
CA GLU A 77 -7.07 8.22 11.87
C GLU A 77 -7.06 9.68 12.34
N LEU A 78 -5.93 10.21 12.80
CA LEU A 78 -5.80 11.61 13.19
C LEU A 78 -5.68 12.57 11.99
N TYR A 79 -5.18 12.08 10.85
CA TYR A 79 -4.83 12.92 9.70
C TYR A 79 -5.78 12.78 8.52
N PHE A 80 -6.55 11.69 8.45
CA PHE A 80 -7.44 11.41 7.34
C PHE A 80 -8.89 11.30 7.80
N LYS A 81 -9.81 11.77 6.96
CA LYS A 81 -11.25 11.68 7.22
C LYS A 81 -11.71 10.23 7.06
N LYS A 82 -12.63 9.81 7.92
CA LYS A 82 -13.36 8.55 7.76
C LYS A 82 -13.94 8.45 6.34
N ASP A 83 -13.85 7.26 5.75
CA ASP A 83 -14.28 6.93 4.38
C ASP A 83 -13.46 7.61 3.25
N ARG A 84 -12.40 8.34 3.59
CA ARG A 84 -11.44 8.96 2.66
C ARG A 84 -9.99 8.64 3.03
N TYR A 85 -9.77 7.40 3.45
CA TYR A 85 -8.42 6.92 3.75
C TYR A 85 -7.67 6.54 2.46
N PRO A 86 -6.36 6.79 2.39
CA PRO A 86 -5.53 6.33 1.28
C PRO A 86 -5.57 4.80 1.16
N ILE A 87 -5.20 4.27 -0.01
CA ILE A 87 -4.79 2.87 -0.05
C ILE A 87 -3.53 2.67 0.78
N ARG A 88 -3.34 1.45 1.25
CA ARG A 88 -2.25 1.14 2.15
C ARG A 88 -1.74 -0.28 2.00
N VAL A 89 -0.44 -0.42 2.16
CA VAL A 89 0.23 -1.67 2.51
C VAL A 89 1.04 -1.42 3.78
N ILE A 90 1.04 -2.37 4.73
CA ILE A 90 1.95 -2.33 5.88
C ILE A 90 2.77 -3.62 5.89
N VAL A 91 4.08 -3.49 5.88
CA VAL A 91 5.01 -4.61 5.91
C VAL A 91 6.06 -4.43 7.00
N GLN A 92 6.59 -5.54 7.52
CA GLN A 92 7.76 -5.49 8.40
C GLN A 92 9.03 -5.73 7.57
N ILE A 93 10.05 -4.91 7.80
CA ILE A 93 11.38 -5.10 7.22
C ILE A 93 12.45 -4.99 8.32
N ASN A 94 13.53 -5.78 8.19
CA ASN A 94 14.56 -5.84 9.22
C ASN A 94 15.48 -4.59 9.21
N GLU A 95 15.76 -4.08 8.02
CA GLU A 95 16.76 -3.04 7.80
C GLU A 95 16.11 -1.81 7.15
N LEU A 96 15.46 -0.97 7.96
CA LEU A 96 15.15 0.39 7.55
C LEU A 96 16.45 1.20 7.52
N GLU A 97 16.66 1.97 6.45
CA GLU A 97 17.84 2.83 6.28
C GLU A 97 17.89 3.96 7.30
N SER A 98 16.72 4.45 7.72
CA SER A 98 16.59 5.50 8.72
C SER A 98 16.70 4.98 10.16
N THR A 99 17.09 5.85 11.10
CA THR A 99 17.09 5.54 12.54
C THR A 99 15.69 5.46 13.16
N ALA A 100 14.64 5.73 12.38
CA ALA A 100 13.27 5.59 12.82
C ALA A 100 12.84 4.10 12.86
N ASP A 101 11.78 3.82 13.62
CA ASP A 101 11.15 2.50 13.70
C ASP A 101 10.13 2.25 12.58
N LEU A 102 9.91 3.26 11.75
CA LEU A 102 9.10 3.19 10.56
C LEU A 102 9.64 4.04 9.43
N GLU A 103 9.29 3.64 8.22
CA GLU A 103 9.37 4.45 7.02
C GLU A 103 8.02 4.45 6.30
N ILE A 104 7.71 5.57 5.65
CA ILE A 104 6.48 5.74 4.88
C ILE A 104 6.84 6.28 3.51
N GLU A 105 6.43 5.58 2.46
CA GLU A 105 6.37 6.13 1.12
C GLU A 105 5.00 6.75 0.85
N PHE A 106 5.00 7.97 0.34
CA PHE A 106 3.81 8.76 0.08
C PHE A 106 3.60 8.93 -1.42
N SER A 107 2.38 8.67 -1.88
CA SER A 107 1.91 9.14 -3.18
C SER A 107 0.72 10.08 -3.01
N ALA A 108 0.83 11.27 -3.60
CA ALA A 108 -0.19 12.29 -3.56
C ALA A 108 -0.60 12.73 -4.97
N TYR A 109 -1.89 13.05 -5.11
CA TYR A 109 -2.51 13.54 -6.33
C TYR A 109 -3.42 14.72 -6.01
N LYS A 110 -3.17 15.86 -6.65
CA LYS A 110 -3.96 17.08 -6.52
C LYS A 110 -5.12 17.05 -7.50
N GLY A 111 -6.30 16.72 -6.99
CA GLY A 111 -7.51 16.57 -7.79
C GLY A 111 -8.55 15.68 -7.12
N GLU A 112 -9.61 15.38 -7.85
CA GLU A 112 -10.67 14.51 -7.39
C GLU A 112 -10.17 13.07 -7.23
N LYS A 113 -10.63 12.41 -6.16
CA LYS A 113 -10.31 11.02 -5.83
C LYS A 113 -11.61 10.31 -5.49
N ARG A 114 -11.79 9.10 -6.01
CA ARG A 114 -12.92 8.24 -5.65
C ARG A 114 -12.42 7.04 -4.85
N PHE A 115 -12.83 6.98 -3.59
CA PHE A 115 -12.48 5.92 -2.65
C PHE A 115 -13.44 4.74 -2.81
N ILE A 116 -12.90 3.52 -2.89
CA ILE A 116 -13.66 2.30 -3.13
C ILE A 116 -13.66 1.45 -1.86
N ASN A 117 -14.87 1.23 -1.32
CA ASN A 117 -15.15 0.32 -0.21
C ASN A 117 -16.43 -0.45 -0.57
N SER A 118 -16.26 -1.58 -1.26
CA SER A 118 -17.32 -2.32 -1.96
C SER A 118 -18.18 -3.22 -1.07
N GLY A 119 -17.74 -3.49 0.16
CA GLY A 119 -18.32 -4.53 1.00
C GLY A 119 -18.11 -5.95 0.46
N LYS A 120 -17.26 -6.14 -0.56
CA LYS A 120 -16.92 -7.42 -1.18
C LYS A 120 -15.41 -7.67 -1.11
N GLY A 121 -15.00 -8.93 -1.30
CA GLY A 121 -13.60 -9.30 -1.26
C GLY A 121 -13.00 -9.13 0.13
N HIS A 122 -11.79 -8.56 0.18
CA HIS A 122 -11.06 -8.27 1.41
C HIS A 122 -11.58 -6.98 2.07
N LEU A 123 -12.25 -7.06 3.23
CA LEU A 123 -12.82 -5.88 3.88
C LEU A 123 -11.77 -5.08 4.68
N PRO A 124 -11.84 -3.73 4.66
CA PRO A 124 -10.99 -2.90 5.49
C PRO A 124 -11.16 -3.17 6.99
N THR A 125 -10.07 -3.57 7.67
CA THR A 125 -10.02 -3.75 9.13
C THR A 125 -9.29 -2.62 9.85
N GLY A 126 -9.06 -1.49 9.16
CA GLY A 126 -8.38 -0.32 9.68
C GLY A 126 -8.56 0.89 8.74
N PRO A 127 -7.82 1.99 8.96
CA PRO A 127 -7.99 3.24 8.22
C PRO A 127 -7.32 3.18 6.85
N TYR A 128 -7.90 2.43 5.93
CA TYR A 128 -7.53 2.37 4.52
C TYR A 128 -8.76 2.11 3.67
N SER A 129 -8.70 2.50 2.40
CA SER A 129 -9.70 2.11 1.40
C SER A 129 -9.24 0.88 0.62
N GLN A 130 -10.16 0.04 0.14
CA GLN A 130 -9.77 -1.12 -0.68
C GLN A 130 -9.05 -0.69 -1.96
N ALA A 131 -9.55 0.37 -2.59
CA ALA A 131 -8.89 1.04 -3.69
C ALA A 131 -9.15 2.55 -3.69
N VAL A 132 -8.33 3.30 -4.40
CA VAL A 132 -8.54 4.71 -4.72
C VAL A 132 -8.36 4.91 -6.22
N VAL A 133 -9.30 5.63 -6.81
CA VAL A 133 -9.28 6.02 -8.21
C VAL A 133 -8.82 7.46 -8.31
N VAL A 134 -7.78 7.70 -9.12
CA VAL A 134 -7.27 9.02 -9.49
C VAL A 134 -7.17 9.09 -11.00
N GLU A 135 -7.83 10.07 -11.61
CA GLU A 135 -7.96 10.17 -13.08
C GLU A 135 -8.45 8.85 -13.70
N ASN A 136 -7.64 8.23 -14.55
CA ASN A 136 -7.91 6.96 -15.23
C ASN A 136 -7.24 5.75 -14.54
N TYR A 137 -6.67 5.92 -13.35
CA TYR A 137 -5.92 4.91 -12.64
C TYR A 137 -6.69 4.44 -11.39
N VAL A 138 -6.73 3.13 -11.19
CA VAL A 138 -7.21 2.48 -9.98
C VAL A 138 -6.00 1.90 -9.27
N HIS A 139 -5.80 2.31 -8.02
CA HIS A 139 -4.76 1.75 -7.16
C HIS A 139 -5.42 0.97 -6.03
N CYS A 140 -5.01 -0.27 -5.81
CA CYS A 140 -5.54 -1.13 -4.75
C CYS A 140 -4.59 -1.16 -3.54
N SER A 141 -5.17 -1.24 -2.34
CA SER A 141 -4.41 -1.60 -1.15
C SER A 141 -3.83 -3.00 -1.27
N GLY A 142 -2.95 -3.36 -0.32
CA GLY A 142 -2.50 -4.72 -0.18
C GLY A 142 -3.67 -5.65 0.16
N VAL A 143 -3.80 -6.72 -0.61
CA VAL A 143 -4.86 -7.71 -0.50
C VAL A 143 -4.28 -9.00 0.04
N ARG A 144 -4.90 -9.44 1.13
CA ARG A 144 -4.57 -10.66 1.86
C ARG A 144 -5.41 -11.84 1.34
N PRO A 145 -4.96 -13.09 1.53
CA PRO A 145 -5.67 -14.27 1.06
C PRO A 145 -6.84 -14.63 2.00
N LEU A 146 -7.78 -13.71 2.19
CA LEU A 146 -8.96 -13.93 3.01
C LEU A 146 -10.10 -14.53 2.20
N ASP A 147 -10.84 -15.46 2.81
CA ASP A 147 -12.15 -15.86 2.32
C ASP A 147 -13.13 -14.66 2.42
N PRO A 148 -13.79 -14.25 1.33
CA PRO A 148 -14.61 -13.04 1.30
C PRO A 148 -15.90 -13.14 2.14
N LEU A 149 -16.34 -14.35 2.52
CA LEU A 149 -17.52 -14.54 3.35
C LEU A 149 -17.16 -14.52 4.83
N THR A 150 -16.10 -15.21 5.22
CA THR A 150 -15.69 -15.36 6.62
C THR A 150 -14.70 -14.32 7.09
N GLN A 151 -14.02 -13.63 6.16
CA GLN A 151 -12.93 -12.68 6.43
C GLN A 151 -11.77 -13.29 7.22
N LYS A 152 -11.57 -14.61 7.10
CA LYS A 152 -10.44 -15.34 7.68
C LYS A 152 -9.45 -15.72 6.59
N LEU A 153 -8.17 -15.82 6.96
CA LEU A 153 -7.15 -16.37 6.07
C LEU A 153 -7.56 -17.77 5.62
N ILE A 154 -7.44 -18.04 4.31
CA ILE A 154 -7.67 -19.38 3.80
C ILE A 154 -6.51 -20.30 4.19
N GLU A 155 -6.83 -21.57 4.38
CA GLU A 155 -5.83 -22.64 4.46
C GLU A 155 -5.40 -23.06 3.04
N GLY A 156 -4.25 -23.75 2.95
CA GLY A 156 -3.72 -24.26 1.68
C GLY A 156 -2.31 -23.76 1.37
N ASP A 157 -1.85 -24.12 0.18
CA ASP A 157 -0.54 -23.75 -0.32
C ASP A 157 -0.49 -22.30 -0.84
N CYS A 158 0.71 -21.85 -1.21
CA CYS A 158 0.92 -20.49 -1.72
C CYS A 158 0.16 -20.25 -3.03
N LYS A 159 -0.05 -21.27 -3.88
CA LYS A 159 -0.85 -21.13 -5.10
C LYS A 159 -2.30 -20.80 -4.77
N GLN A 160 -2.92 -21.55 -3.86
CA GLN A 160 -4.30 -21.32 -3.42
C GLN A 160 -4.47 -19.91 -2.82
N LYS A 161 -3.51 -19.48 -1.99
CA LYS A 161 -3.48 -18.15 -1.39
C LYS A 161 -3.27 -17.03 -2.42
N THR A 162 -2.38 -17.24 -3.40
CA THR A 162 -2.17 -16.30 -4.51
C THR A 162 -3.45 -16.13 -5.33
N ARG A 163 -4.12 -17.22 -5.71
CA ARG A 163 -5.43 -17.17 -6.41
C ARG A 163 -6.44 -16.38 -5.60
N ARG A 164 -6.51 -16.61 -4.28
CA ARG A 164 -7.43 -15.88 -3.41
C ARG A 164 -7.15 -14.38 -3.36
N CYS A 165 -5.87 -13.96 -3.35
CA CYS A 165 -5.52 -12.55 -3.45
C CYS A 165 -5.96 -11.94 -4.79
N LEU A 166 -5.71 -12.62 -5.91
CA LEU A 166 -6.13 -12.15 -7.24
C LEU A 166 -7.65 -12.08 -7.37
N ASP A 167 -8.39 -13.09 -6.89
CA ASP A 167 -9.86 -13.08 -6.89
C ASP A 167 -10.43 -11.93 -6.04
N ASN A 168 -9.82 -11.65 -4.90
CA ASN A 168 -10.21 -10.52 -4.06
C ASN A 168 -9.88 -9.18 -4.73
N LEU A 169 -8.75 -9.05 -5.43
CA LEU A 169 -8.41 -7.88 -6.23
C LEU A 169 -9.41 -7.67 -7.37
N GLU A 170 -9.81 -8.73 -8.08
CA GLU A 170 -10.84 -8.66 -9.12
C GLU A 170 -12.15 -8.07 -8.58
N LEU A 171 -12.61 -8.53 -7.40
CA LEU A 171 -13.82 -7.98 -6.77
C LEU A 171 -13.71 -6.48 -6.46
N VAL A 172 -12.53 -6.03 -6.01
CA VAL A 172 -12.25 -4.61 -5.72
C VAL A 172 -12.19 -3.80 -7.02
N LEU A 173 -11.49 -4.30 -8.05
CA LEU A 173 -11.37 -3.67 -9.35
C LEU A 173 -12.73 -3.54 -10.05
N GLN A 174 -13.58 -4.57 -9.97
CA GLN A 174 -14.96 -4.52 -10.47
C GLN A 174 -15.77 -3.41 -9.79
N ALA A 175 -15.65 -3.25 -8.48
CA ALA A 175 -16.31 -2.17 -7.76
C ALA A 175 -15.75 -0.77 -8.13
N ALA A 176 -14.49 -0.71 -8.56
CA ALA A 176 -13.90 0.50 -9.13
C ALA A 176 -14.36 0.78 -10.58
N GLY A 177 -14.97 -0.20 -11.26
CA GLY A 177 -15.41 -0.09 -12.66
C GLY A 177 -14.39 -0.64 -13.67
N THR A 178 -13.45 -1.48 -13.25
CA THR A 178 -12.45 -2.14 -14.10
C THR A 178 -12.32 -3.63 -13.78
N GLY A 179 -11.21 -4.28 -14.15
CA GLY A 179 -10.91 -5.69 -13.90
C GLY A 179 -9.40 -5.96 -13.99
N LEU A 180 -8.98 -7.17 -13.60
CA LEU A 180 -7.59 -7.64 -13.68
C LEU A 180 -7.05 -7.64 -15.11
N ASP A 181 -7.91 -7.75 -16.12
CA ASP A 181 -7.56 -7.66 -17.54
C ASP A 181 -6.98 -6.29 -17.94
N ARG A 182 -7.17 -5.27 -17.10
CA ARG A 182 -6.59 -3.92 -17.25
C ARG A 182 -5.54 -3.58 -16.20
N ALA A 183 -5.15 -4.55 -15.37
CA ALA A 183 -4.04 -4.37 -14.44
C ALA A 183 -2.72 -4.28 -15.21
N TYR A 184 -1.88 -3.31 -14.85
CA TYR A 184 -0.59 -3.06 -15.51
C TYR A 184 0.59 -3.11 -14.54
N SER A 185 0.33 -3.19 -13.24
CA SER A 185 1.36 -3.25 -12.20
C SER A 185 0.87 -4.07 -11.02
N PHE A 186 1.72 -4.96 -10.52
CA PHE A 186 1.54 -5.72 -9.29
C PHE A 186 2.78 -5.59 -8.42
N ILE A 187 2.56 -5.50 -7.10
CA ILE A 187 3.63 -5.69 -6.10
C ILE A 187 3.22 -6.87 -5.24
N VAL A 188 4.09 -7.89 -5.20
CA VAL A 188 3.93 -9.09 -4.39
C VAL A 188 4.89 -9.00 -3.20
N TYR A 189 4.33 -8.92 -2.00
CA TYR A 189 5.09 -8.95 -0.75
C TYR A 189 5.17 -10.39 -0.27
N LEU A 190 6.38 -10.94 -0.12
CA LEU A 190 6.61 -12.34 0.27
C LEU A 190 7.52 -12.45 1.49
N THR A 191 7.15 -13.31 2.45
CA THR A 191 8.01 -13.63 3.59
C THR A 191 9.14 -14.62 3.23
N ASP A 192 8.91 -15.46 2.20
CA ASP A 192 9.89 -16.43 1.71
C ASP A 192 9.91 -16.43 0.18
N LEU A 193 11.08 -16.11 -0.41
CA LEU A 193 11.27 -16.08 -1.86
C LEU A 193 11.25 -17.48 -2.50
N GLN A 194 11.39 -18.56 -1.72
CA GLN A 194 11.20 -19.92 -2.24
C GLN A 194 9.76 -20.18 -2.71
N LEU A 195 8.81 -19.33 -2.30
CA LEU A 195 7.42 -19.40 -2.73
C LEU A 195 7.17 -18.72 -4.08
N LEU A 196 8.10 -17.91 -4.59
CA LEU A 196 7.92 -17.14 -5.81
C LEU A 196 7.51 -18.00 -7.03
N PRO A 197 8.09 -19.19 -7.29
CA PRO A 197 7.67 -20.02 -8.42
C PRO A 197 6.18 -20.41 -8.38
N GLN A 198 5.60 -20.55 -7.18
CA GLN A 198 4.17 -20.84 -7.02
C GLN A 198 3.30 -19.62 -7.36
N VAL A 199 3.78 -18.42 -7.02
CA VAL A 199 3.10 -17.16 -7.38
C VAL A 199 3.14 -16.97 -8.90
N GLU A 200 4.30 -17.13 -9.53
CA GLU A 200 4.49 -16.97 -10.97
C GLU A 200 3.63 -17.93 -11.79
N GLU A 201 3.46 -19.17 -11.31
CA GLU A 201 2.57 -20.15 -11.94
C GLU A 201 1.11 -19.68 -11.93
N VAL A 202 0.63 -19.16 -10.79
CA VAL A 202 -0.73 -18.61 -10.71
C VAL A 202 -0.88 -17.35 -11.54
N PHE A 203 0.11 -16.45 -11.56
CA PHE A 203 0.06 -15.28 -12.44
C PHE A 203 -0.02 -15.67 -13.92
N ALA A 204 0.62 -16.78 -14.33
CA ALA A 204 0.50 -17.31 -15.68
C ALA A 204 -0.94 -17.77 -15.99
N GLU A 205 -1.60 -18.46 -15.05
CA GLU A 205 -2.99 -18.90 -15.18
C GLU A 205 -3.96 -17.73 -15.41
N TYR A 206 -3.67 -16.56 -14.83
CA TYR A 206 -4.47 -15.34 -14.98
C TYR A 206 -4.03 -14.47 -16.17
N ASN A 207 -3.05 -14.91 -16.98
CA ASN A 207 -2.44 -14.15 -18.08
C ASN A 207 -1.77 -12.84 -17.65
N LEU A 208 -1.23 -12.77 -16.43
CA LEU A 208 -0.60 -11.57 -15.87
C LEU A 208 0.91 -11.48 -16.16
N ASN A 209 1.50 -12.47 -16.84
CA ASN A 209 2.93 -12.53 -17.20
C ASN A 209 3.25 -11.86 -18.55
N SER A 210 2.38 -10.98 -19.06
CA SER A 210 2.62 -10.28 -20.32
C SER A 210 3.65 -9.15 -20.15
N GLU A 211 4.36 -8.79 -21.22
CA GLU A 211 5.35 -7.69 -21.22
C GLU A 211 4.77 -6.32 -20.82
N ASN A 212 3.45 -6.16 -20.89
CA ASN A 212 2.75 -4.94 -20.53
C ASN A 212 2.35 -4.85 -19.05
N VAL A 213 2.62 -5.91 -18.27
CA VAL A 213 2.32 -5.98 -16.84
C VAL A 213 3.62 -5.97 -16.07
N GLN A 214 3.84 -4.91 -15.29
CA GLN A 214 4.97 -4.82 -14.38
C GLN A 214 4.69 -5.67 -13.14
N GLN A 215 5.66 -6.49 -12.74
CA GLN A 215 5.59 -7.27 -11.52
C GLN A 215 6.84 -6.98 -10.69
N GLU A 216 6.63 -6.57 -9.44
CA GLU A 216 7.68 -6.38 -8.46
C GLU A 216 7.47 -7.35 -7.30
N VAL A 217 8.56 -7.93 -6.81
CA VAL A 217 8.54 -8.83 -5.65
C VAL A 217 9.38 -8.20 -4.56
N ILE A 218 8.75 -7.90 -3.42
CA ILE A 218 9.40 -7.34 -2.25
C ILE A 218 9.47 -8.43 -1.19
N LYS A 219 10.68 -8.84 -0.83
CA LYS A 219 10.90 -9.72 0.32
C LYS A 219 10.66 -8.91 1.60
N VAL A 220 9.81 -9.42 2.47
CA VAL A 220 9.48 -8.82 3.78
C VAL A 220 9.77 -9.82 4.90
N GLU A 221 9.90 -9.34 6.13
CA GLU A 221 10.09 -10.22 7.28
C GLU A 221 8.76 -10.82 7.76
N LYS A 222 7.76 -9.96 7.90
CA LYS A 222 6.45 -10.33 8.47
C LYS A 222 5.35 -9.48 7.85
N LEU A 223 4.20 -10.10 7.68
CA LEU A 223 2.95 -9.46 7.28
C LEU A 223 1.92 -9.57 8.42
N ASN A 224 0.81 -8.85 8.30
CA ASN A 224 -0.25 -8.85 9.31
C ASN A 224 -0.79 -10.28 9.53
N GLU A 225 -1.07 -10.66 10.77
CA GLU A 225 -1.61 -12.01 11.11
C GLU A 225 -0.73 -13.20 10.65
N GLY A 226 0.53 -12.96 10.25
CA GLY A 226 1.52 -14.00 9.98
C GLY A 226 1.33 -14.77 8.68
N HIS A 227 0.58 -14.25 7.71
CA HIS A 227 0.52 -14.85 6.37
C HIS A 227 1.81 -14.61 5.58
N GLU A 228 2.03 -15.45 4.57
CA GLU A 228 3.26 -15.48 3.79
C GLU A 228 3.26 -14.52 2.58
N LEU A 229 2.09 -14.06 2.15
CA LEU A 229 1.95 -13.23 0.96
C LEU A 229 0.85 -12.17 1.06
N GLU A 230 1.10 -11.00 0.45
CA GLU A 230 0.12 -9.92 0.22
C GLU A 230 0.37 -9.36 -1.18
N ILE A 231 -0.70 -8.99 -1.90
CA ILE A 231 -0.57 -8.48 -3.27
C ILE A 231 -1.31 -7.15 -3.40
N SER A 232 -0.65 -6.14 -3.94
CA SER A 232 -1.30 -4.90 -4.40
C SER A 232 -1.20 -4.81 -5.92
N CYS A 233 -2.11 -4.04 -6.54
CA CYS A 233 -2.05 -3.80 -7.98
C CYS A 233 -2.53 -2.41 -8.36
N SER A 234 -2.16 -1.99 -9.56
CA SER A 234 -2.73 -0.83 -10.25
C SER A 234 -3.29 -1.25 -11.61
N ALA A 235 -4.43 -0.65 -11.96
CA ALA A 235 -5.16 -0.93 -13.20
C ALA A 235 -5.68 0.35 -13.87
N LEU A 236 -5.96 0.27 -15.17
CA LEU A 236 -6.63 1.35 -15.89
C LEU A 236 -8.15 1.23 -15.73
N LEU A 237 -8.84 2.34 -15.50
CA LEU A 237 -10.31 2.41 -15.61
C LEU A 237 -10.77 2.07 -17.03
N LYS A 238 -12.00 1.56 -17.15
CA LYS A 238 -12.58 1.15 -18.44
C LYS A 238 -12.76 2.29 -19.43
#